data_AF-C6W9A6-F1
#
_entry.id   AF-C6W9A6-F1
#
_cell.length_a   1.000
_cell.length_b   1.000
_cell.length_c   1.000
_cell.angle_alpha   90.00
_cell.angle_beta   90.00
_cell.angle_gamma   90.00
#
_symmetry.space_group_name_H-M   'P 1'
#
loop_
_entity.id
_entity.type
_entity.pdbx_description
1 polymer ?
#
loop_
_entity_poly.entity_id
_entity_poly.type
_entity_poly.pdbx_seq_one_letter_code
_entity_poly.pdbx_strand_id
1 'polypeptide(L)'
;MRLIRLGNQPSRVGADVRAALSAWGPGVSVLGGFALLGAQPPDCPRPLDAVVVLPRGVLVVVGVDLPEPALKLEAPLSGQWKTDGWPLRHPAGATSPVQEALEAAQAVARRIQDMRGEPLPVTTVVAVGPYVGQVVQPSADLHKGVRVLHPKPTTLLAAARELATSDRPCSAEHAAKLIAVLAPVGTPPQRSTMLTEGFTDASEDLASASTMLLPKVRPQAEPTRPGWLPLAAAGVGLLALVGVITAVTSSGDDPQAAAPSTAASAQAGPTAVVVDGRSFAPRGRDGGAECAGHAFGDVQAWLEANGCRELARAQYSTEVDGRAAAVALAEVTASTSEGAAALREVAARVGSGGVVPLVKERGAWEGGPASFDNSAISSVARRDRVLVAQAVWADGASAADDPALVALAQQALGLPAR
;
A
#
# COMPACT_ATOMS: atom_id res chain seq x y z
N MET A 1 12.35 -7.04 -7.57
CA MET A 1 12.75 -6.44 -8.83
C MET A 1 14.27 -6.38 -9.07
N ARG A 2 14.70 -6.95 -10.19
CA ARG A 2 16.07 -6.81 -10.71
C ARG A 2 16.17 -5.77 -11.81
N LEU A 3 17.27 -5.02 -11.82
CA LEU A 3 17.55 -3.99 -12.82
C LEU A 3 18.60 -4.50 -13.79
N ILE A 4 18.35 -4.32 -15.09
CA ILE A 4 19.27 -4.63 -16.19
C ILE A 4 19.56 -3.32 -16.92
N ARG A 5 20.81 -2.88 -16.90
CA ARG A 5 21.21 -1.64 -17.58
C ARG A 5 21.67 -1.96 -19.00
N LEU A 6 20.96 -1.42 -19.98
CA LEU A 6 21.22 -1.65 -21.41
C LEU A 6 21.77 -0.42 -22.13
N GLY A 7 21.55 0.76 -21.56
CA GLY A 7 22.02 2.01 -22.15
C GLY A 7 22.16 3.14 -21.15
N ASN A 8 22.37 4.34 -21.69
CA ASN A 8 22.32 5.58 -20.94
C ASN A 8 20.86 5.99 -20.71
N GLN A 9 20.63 6.82 -19.69
CA GLN A 9 19.31 7.35 -19.40
C GLN A 9 18.96 8.44 -20.41
N PRO A 10 17.83 8.30 -21.14
CA PRO A 10 17.47 9.26 -22.17
C PRO A 10 16.93 10.57 -21.60
N SER A 11 16.35 10.54 -20.40
CA SER A 11 15.87 11.73 -19.69
C SER A 11 16.65 11.96 -18.39
N ARG A 12 16.62 13.20 -17.89
CA ARG A 12 17.20 13.54 -16.57
C ARG A 12 16.40 12.89 -15.45
N VAL A 13 15.07 12.91 -15.55
CA VAL A 13 14.16 12.21 -14.61
C VAL A 13 14.36 10.68 -14.61
N GLY A 14 14.98 10.12 -15.65
CA GLY A 14 15.37 8.71 -15.69
C GLY A 14 16.22 8.28 -14.49
N ALA A 15 17.03 9.18 -13.92
CA ALA A 15 17.78 8.92 -12.69
C ALA A 15 16.86 8.59 -11.50
N ASP A 16 15.75 9.32 -11.38
CA ASP A 16 14.74 9.13 -10.34
C ASP A 16 13.92 7.85 -10.60
N VAL A 17 13.59 7.55 -11.86
CA VAL A 17 12.95 6.28 -12.24
C VAL A 17 13.81 5.08 -11.81
N ARG A 18 15.12 5.12 -12.09
CA ARG A 18 16.05 4.08 -11.66
C ARG A 18 16.10 3.99 -10.13
N ALA A 19 16.19 5.12 -9.44
CA ALA A 19 16.21 5.13 -7.97
C ALA A 19 14.93 4.54 -7.37
N ALA A 20 13.77 4.88 -7.92
CA ALA A 20 12.47 4.34 -7.53
C ALA A 20 12.38 2.83 -7.72
N LEU A 21 12.81 2.32 -8.88
CA LEU A 21 12.81 0.88 -9.16
C LEU A 21 13.82 0.10 -8.29
N SER A 22 14.99 0.69 -8.02
CA SER A 22 15.98 0.09 -7.10
C SER A 22 15.44 -0.07 -5.68
N ALA A 23 14.62 0.88 -5.22
CA ALA A 23 14.07 0.87 -3.86
C ALA A 23 13.09 -0.28 -3.62
N TRP A 24 12.56 -0.94 -4.66
CA TRP A 24 11.73 -2.13 -4.51
C TRP A 24 12.53 -3.38 -4.13
N GLY A 25 13.87 -3.33 -4.28
CA GLY A 25 14.77 -4.43 -3.96
C GLY A 25 14.58 -5.65 -4.88
N PRO A 26 15.46 -6.66 -4.82
CA PRO A 26 15.33 -7.90 -5.58
C PRO A 26 14.22 -8.81 -5.03
N GLY A 27 13.74 -9.72 -5.86
CA GLY A 27 12.72 -10.70 -5.48
C GLY A 27 11.32 -10.12 -5.35
N VAL A 28 10.46 -10.82 -4.61
CA VAL A 28 9.01 -10.55 -4.51
C VAL A 28 8.57 -9.79 -3.26
N SER A 29 9.51 -9.29 -2.45
CA SER A 29 9.21 -8.63 -1.16
C SER A 29 8.33 -7.37 -1.32
N VAL A 30 8.56 -6.58 -2.37
CA VAL A 30 7.75 -5.40 -2.71
C VAL A 30 6.98 -5.61 -4.01
N LEU A 31 7.73 -5.86 -5.09
CA LEU A 31 7.23 -6.22 -6.40
C LEU A 31 8.33 -6.95 -7.18
N GLY A 32 8.03 -8.16 -7.62
CA GLY A 32 8.89 -8.96 -8.47
C GLY A 32 8.94 -8.45 -9.91
N GLY A 33 10.02 -8.75 -10.63
CA GLY A 33 10.12 -8.48 -12.07
C GLY A 33 11.50 -8.03 -12.52
N PHE A 34 11.61 -7.64 -13.78
CA PHE A 34 12.83 -7.10 -14.38
C PHE A 34 12.59 -5.71 -14.96
N ALA A 35 13.46 -4.77 -14.63
CA ALA A 35 13.49 -3.44 -15.22
C ALA A 35 14.66 -3.30 -16.20
N LEU A 36 14.36 -3.12 -17.48
CA LEU A 36 15.32 -2.89 -18.56
C LEU A 36 15.55 -1.38 -18.71
N LEU A 37 16.65 -0.87 -18.18
CA LEU A 37 16.95 0.57 -18.10
C LEU A 37 17.70 1.07 -19.33
N GLY A 38 17.25 2.19 -19.90
CA GLY A 38 17.86 2.77 -21.10
C GLY A 38 17.69 1.87 -22.34
N ALA A 39 16.66 1.02 -22.35
CA ALA A 39 16.42 0.09 -23.43
C ALA A 39 15.87 0.83 -24.65
N GLN A 40 16.32 0.45 -25.85
CA GLN A 40 15.65 0.81 -27.10
C GLN A 40 15.24 -0.48 -27.81
N PRO A 41 14.02 -0.98 -27.56
CA PRO A 41 13.49 -2.10 -28.29
C PRO A 41 13.52 -1.83 -29.81
N PRO A 42 13.66 -2.86 -30.65
CA PRO A 42 13.57 -2.70 -32.09
C PRO A 42 12.31 -1.93 -32.50
N ASP A 43 12.43 -1.09 -33.53
CA ASP A 43 11.34 -0.26 -34.08
C ASP A 43 10.77 0.80 -33.11
N CYS A 44 11.34 0.94 -31.92
CA CYS A 44 11.00 2.01 -30.99
C CYS A 44 11.65 3.33 -31.45
N PRO A 45 10.87 4.43 -31.61
CA PRO A 45 11.36 5.69 -32.18
C PRO A 45 12.43 6.38 -31.32
N ARG A 46 12.53 6.01 -30.04
CA ARG A 46 13.49 6.56 -29.08
C ARG A 46 13.88 5.51 -28.03
N PRO A 47 15.04 5.68 -27.36
CA PRO A 47 15.33 4.98 -26.13
C PRO A 47 14.31 5.31 -25.02
N LEU A 48 14.04 4.32 -24.18
CA LEU A 48 13.11 4.35 -23.06
C LEU A 48 13.87 4.44 -21.74
N ASP A 49 13.32 5.13 -20.75
CA ASP A 49 13.93 5.20 -19.41
C ASP A 49 13.89 3.84 -18.72
N ALA A 50 12.77 3.13 -18.85
CA ALA A 50 12.67 1.73 -18.47
C ALA A 50 11.60 0.96 -19.26
N VAL A 51 11.84 -0.33 -19.50
CA VAL A 51 10.77 -1.30 -19.77
C VAL A 51 10.71 -2.28 -18.60
N VAL A 52 9.61 -2.31 -17.87
CA VAL A 52 9.44 -3.14 -16.68
C VAL A 52 8.58 -4.34 -17.02
N VAL A 53 9.19 -5.53 -17.01
CA VAL A 53 8.52 -6.81 -17.21
C VAL A 53 8.14 -7.36 -15.84
N LEU A 54 6.84 -7.39 -15.56
CA LEU A 54 6.26 -7.90 -14.33
C LEU A 54 5.60 -9.26 -14.58
N PRO A 55 5.37 -10.06 -13.53
CA PRO A 55 4.59 -11.28 -13.66
C PRO A 55 3.18 -11.05 -14.23
N ARG A 56 2.57 -9.87 -14.06
CA ARG A 56 1.18 -9.62 -14.50
C ARG A 56 1.04 -8.54 -15.57
N GLY A 57 2.12 -8.13 -16.22
CA GLY A 57 2.07 -7.11 -17.27
C GLY A 57 3.43 -6.54 -17.65
N VAL A 58 3.43 -5.67 -18.65
CA VAL A 58 4.61 -4.92 -19.07
C VAL A 58 4.32 -3.43 -18.95
N LEU A 59 5.21 -2.69 -18.30
CA LEU A 59 5.15 -1.24 -18.23
C LEU A 59 6.24 -0.62 -19.10
N VAL A 60 5.85 0.35 -19.91
CA VAL A 60 6.76 1.21 -20.67
C VAL A 60 6.87 2.53 -19.93
N VAL A 61 8.07 2.86 -19.44
CA VAL A 61 8.34 4.09 -18.71
C VAL A 61 9.08 5.07 -19.60
N VAL A 62 8.49 6.24 -19.82
CA VAL A 62 9.07 7.33 -20.60
C VAL A 62 9.18 8.56 -19.73
N GLY A 63 10.40 9.08 -19.61
CA GLY A 63 10.72 10.28 -18.89
C GLY A 63 10.47 11.53 -19.72
N VAL A 64 9.84 12.51 -19.08
CA VAL A 64 9.59 13.85 -19.60
C VAL A 64 10.23 14.85 -18.65
N ASP A 65 11.24 15.55 -19.14
CA ASP A 65 11.93 16.59 -18.40
C ASP A 65 11.19 17.93 -18.55
N LEU A 66 10.64 18.41 -17.45
CA LEU A 66 10.10 19.76 -17.32
C LEU A 66 11.25 20.77 -17.24
N PRO A 67 11.06 21.99 -17.76
CA PRO A 67 12.09 23.04 -17.71
C PRO A 67 12.43 23.43 -16.27
N GLU A 68 11.42 23.48 -15.40
CA GLU A 68 11.54 23.85 -14.00
C GLU A 68 10.72 22.88 -13.12
N PRO A 69 11.06 22.74 -11.83
CA PRO A 69 10.17 22.13 -10.84
C PRO A 69 8.79 22.79 -10.85
N ALA A 70 7.73 22.01 -10.63
CA ALA A 70 6.36 22.51 -10.54
C ALA A 70 5.69 22.06 -9.24
N LEU A 71 4.82 22.90 -8.66
CA LEU A 71 3.99 22.48 -7.53
C LEU A 71 2.82 21.62 -8.03
N LYS A 72 2.22 21.99 -9.16
CA LYS A 72 1.11 21.30 -9.78
C LYS A 72 1.34 21.14 -11.28
N LEU A 73 1.19 19.92 -11.78
CA LEU A 73 1.18 19.60 -13.20
C LEU A 73 -0.22 19.11 -13.59
N GLU A 74 -0.85 19.79 -14.54
CA GLU A 74 -2.05 19.29 -15.22
C GLU A 74 -1.61 18.61 -16.52
N ALA A 75 -1.77 17.29 -16.56
CA ALA A 75 -1.22 16.43 -17.61
C ALA A 75 -2.31 15.59 -18.28
N PRO A 76 -3.20 16.20 -19.08
CA PRO A 76 -4.13 15.43 -19.89
C PRO A 76 -3.38 14.64 -20.95
N LEU A 77 -3.93 13.49 -21.36
CA LEU A 77 -3.35 12.71 -22.45
C LEU A 77 -3.58 13.36 -23.82
N SER A 78 -4.62 14.20 -23.93
CA SER A 78 -4.93 15.00 -25.11
C SER A 78 -4.92 16.49 -24.78
N GLY A 79 -4.30 17.29 -25.64
CA GLY A 79 -4.21 18.73 -25.46
C GLY A 79 -2.95 19.17 -24.72
N GLN A 80 -2.96 20.41 -24.23
CA GLN A 80 -1.79 21.07 -23.69
C GLN A 80 -1.65 20.85 -22.19
N TRP A 81 -0.45 20.49 -21.76
CA TRP A 81 -0.08 20.41 -20.35
C TRP A 81 0.06 21.80 -19.73
N LYS A 82 -0.22 21.91 -18.43
CA LYS A 82 0.00 23.15 -17.69
C LYS A 82 0.82 22.89 -16.43
N THR A 83 1.79 23.75 -16.18
CA THR A 83 2.58 23.80 -14.95
C THR A 83 2.18 25.04 -14.16
N ASP A 84 1.70 24.84 -12.93
CA ASP A 84 1.28 25.92 -12.03
C ASP A 84 0.28 26.90 -12.68
N GLY A 85 -0.65 26.34 -13.48
CA GLY A 85 -1.69 27.09 -14.20
C GLY A 85 -1.27 27.62 -15.57
N TRP A 86 0.02 27.57 -15.92
CA TRP A 86 0.55 28.10 -17.17
C TRP A 86 0.78 27.01 -18.22
N PRO A 87 0.38 27.23 -19.48
CA PRO A 87 0.71 26.34 -20.59
C PRO A 87 2.19 25.98 -20.68
N LEU A 88 2.49 24.69 -20.64
CA LEU A 88 3.83 24.17 -20.90
C LEU A 88 4.16 24.38 -22.38
N ARG A 89 5.20 25.16 -22.66
CA ARG A 89 5.73 25.34 -24.02
C ARG A 89 6.86 24.35 -24.24
N HIS A 90 6.64 23.38 -25.11
CA HIS A 90 7.69 22.43 -25.47
C HIS A 90 8.68 23.10 -26.45
N PRO A 91 10.01 22.94 -26.25
CA PRO A 91 11.02 23.53 -27.14
C PRO A 91 10.91 23.05 -28.60
N ALA A 92 10.39 21.83 -28.81
CA ALA A 92 10.30 21.17 -30.12
C ALA A 92 8.93 21.33 -30.83
N GLY A 93 8.04 22.19 -30.35
CA GLY A 93 6.74 22.47 -31.00
C GLY A 93 5.51 21.87 -30.31
N ALA A 94 4.35 21.91 -30.98
CA ALA A 94 3.01 21.77 -30.40
C ALA A 94 2.55 20.35 -30.01
N THR A 95 3.38 19.32 -30.16
CA THR A 95 3.02 17.95 -29.78
C THR A 95 3.11 17.76 -28.27
N SER A 96 2.05 17.20 -27.67
CA SER A 96 2.02 16.88 -26.24
C SER A 96 3.12 15.87 -25.89
N PRO A 97 3.89 16.06 -24.80
CA PRO A 97 4.94 15.12 -24.38
C PRO A 97 4.45 13.68 -24.17
N VAL A 98 3.15 13.50 -23.88
CA VAL A 98 2.51 12.19 -23.77
C VAL A 98 2.53 11.44 -25.10
N GLN A 99 2.36 12.14 -26.21
CA GLN A 99 2.17 11.51 -27.51
C GLN A 99 3.39 10.67 -27.90
N GLU A 100 4.59 11.19 -27.64
CA GLU A 100 5.84 10.44 -27.83
C GLU A 100 5.89 9.18 -26.96
N ALA A 101 5.41 9.27 -25.72
CA ALA A 101 5.38 8.13 -24.82
C ALA A 101 4.39 7.05 -25.29
N LEU A 102 3.24 7.46 -25.83
CA LEU A 102 2.24 6.55 -26.38
C LEU A 102 2.74 5.87 -27.66
N GLU A 103 3.42 6.59 -28.54
CA GLU A 103 4.02 6.03 -29.75
C GLU A 103 5.09 5.00 -29.43
N ALA A 104 5.96 5.31 -28.46
CA ALA A 104 6.98 4.37 -27.99
C ALA A 104 6.35 3.12 -27.33
N ALA A 105 5.31 3.29 -26.51
CA ALA A 105 4.59 2.17 -25.92
C ALA A 105 3.85 1.31 -26.95
N GLN A 106 3.29 1.91 -28.00
CA GLN A 106 2.69 1.18 -29.11
C GLN A 106 3.71 0.37 -29.90
N ALA A 107 4.91 0.90 -30.12
CA ALA A 107 6.00 0.15 -30.76
C ALA A 107 6.38 -1.09 -29.93
N VAL A 108 6.51 -0.94 -28.61
CA VAL A 108 6.75 -2.05 -27.69
C VAL A 108 5.61 -3.07 -27.71
N ALA A 109 4.36 -2.62 -27.68
CA ALA A 109 3.20 -3.49 -27.71
C ALA A 109 3.14 -4.32 -29.01
N ARG A 110 3.36 -3.70 -30.18
CA ARG A 110 3.43 -4.39 -31.47
C ARG A 110 4.54 -5.44 -31.46
N ARG A 111 5.73 -5.09 -30.98
CA ARG A 111 6.86 -6.00 -30.87
C ARG A 111 6.57 -7.23 -30.01
N ILE A 112 5.87 -7.04 -28.89
CA ILE A 112 5.43 -8.14 -28.01
C ILE A 112 4.37 -9.00 -28.72
N GLN A 113 3.43 -8.38 -29.43
CA GLN A 113 2.39 -9.08 -30.20
C GLN A 113 3.00 -9.93 -31.33
N ASP A 114 4.02 -9.43 -32.01
CA ASP A 114 4.73 -10.14 -33.10
C ASP A 114 5.45 -11.41 -32.62
N MET A 115 5.78 -11.50 -31.33
CA MET A 115 6.31 -12.71 -30.72
C MET A 115 5.31 -13.88 -30.72
N ARG A 116 4.00 -13.58 -30.87
CA ARG A 116 2.90 -14.57 -30.80
C ARG A 116 2.87 -15.39 -29.51
N GLY A 117 3.24 -14.76 -28.39
CA GLY A 117 3.17 -15.36 -27.06
C GLY A 117 1.83 -15.09 -26.35
N GLU A 118 1.78 -15.42 -25.07
CA GLU A 118 0.62 -15.12 -24.23
C GLU A 118 0.40 -13.60 -24.12
N PRO A 119 -0.85 -13.11 -24.24
CA PRO A 119 -1.11 -11.69 -24.22
C PRO A 119 -0.92 -11.13 -22.80
N LEU A 120 0.09 -10.27 -22.62
CA LEU A 120 0.24 -9.47 -21.42
C LEU A 120 -0.19 -8.02 -21.69
N PRO A 121 -0.85 -7.35 -20.73
CA PRO A 121 -1.17 -5.94 -20.86
C PRO A 121 0.12 -5.13 -20.93
N VAL A 122 0.24 -4.32 -21.98
CA VAL A 122 1.31 -3.34 -22.14
C VAL A 122 0.74 -1.97 -21.80
N THR A 123 1.27 -1.35 -20.76
CA THR A 123 0.77 -0.09 -20.21
C THR A 123 1.88 0.94 -20.14
N THR A 124 1.52 2.21 -19.98
CA THR A 124 2.47 3.32 -20.08
C THR A 124 2.54 4.12 -18.78
N VAL A 125 3.76 4.43 -18.35
CA VAL A 125 4.02 5.42 -17.30
C VAL A 125 4.81 6.56 -17.90
N VAL A 126 4.27 7.77 -17.78
CA VAL A 126 4.97 9.01 -18.14
C VAL A 126 5.54 9.60 -16.85
N ALA A 127 6.85 9.42 -16.67
CA ALA A 127 7.58 9.89 -15.51
C ALA A 127 7.99 11.36 -15.72
N VAL A 128 7.54 12.27 -14.86
CA VAL A 128 7.82 13.71 -14.98
C VAL A 128 8.79 14.18 -13.90
N GLY A 129 9.76 15.01 -14.28
CA GLY A 129 10.75 15.61 -13.36
C GLY A 129 11.19 16.98 -13.83
N PRO A 130 12.04 17.72 -13.09
CA PRO A 130 12.85 17.25 -11.96
C PRO A 130 12.09 17.07 -10.64
N TYR A 131 11.08 17.89 -10.34
CA TYR A 131 10.19 17.69 -9.20
C TYR A 131 8.79 18.17 -9.55
N VAL A 132 7.79 17.37 -9.20
CA VAL A 132 6.38 17.77 -9.29
C VAL A 132 5.69 17.42 -7.98
N GLY A 133 5.13 18.44 -7.31
CA GLY A 133 4.41 18.26 -6.04
C GLY A 133 3.14 17.43 -6.20
N GLN A 134 2.31 17.79 -7.18
CA GLN A 134 1.06 17.11 -7.51
C GLN A 134 0.91 16.95 -9.01
N VAL A 135 0.58 15.75 -9.48
CA VAL A 135 0.19 15.50 -10.87
C VAL A 135 -1.32 15.28 -10.92
N VAL A 136 -2.00 16.08 -11.72
CA VAL A 136 -3.44 16.00 -11.98
C VAL A 136 -3.64 15.46 -13.39
N GLN A 137 -4.06 14.21 -13.47
CA GLN A 137 -4.51 13.56 -14.70
C GLN A 137 -6.05 13.53 -14.70
N PRO A 138 -6.72 13.92 -15.80
CA PRO A 138 -8.18 13.83 -15.88
C PRO A 138 -8.68 12.41 -15.63
N SER A 139 -9.77 12.24 -14.89
CA SER A 139 -10.31 10.90 -14.57
C SER A 139 -10.71 10.10 -15.83
N ALA A 140 -11.13 10.79 -16.90
CA ALA A 140 -11.43 10.19 -18.20
C ALA A 140 -10.19 9.59 -18.91
N ASP A 141 -8.99 9.92 -18.46
CA ASP A 141 -7.75 9.36 -19.00
C ASP A 141 -7.24 8.15 -18.21
N LEU A 142 -7.71 7.94 -16.98
CA LEU A 142 -7.21 6.88 -16.10
C LEU A 142 -7.50 5.48 -16.63
N HIS A 143 -8.60 5.27 -17.33
CA HIS A 143 -8.94 3.95 -17.89
C HIS A 143 -8.12 3.58 -19.14
N LYS A 144 -7.27 4.49 -19.66
CA LYS A 144 -6.55 4.30 -20.93
C LYS A 144 -5.24 3.52 -20.77
N GLY A 145 -4.96 2.99 -19.58
CA GLY A 145 -3.72 2.25 -19.30
C GLY A 145 -2.47 3.13 -19.25
N VAL A 146 -2.63 4.43 -19.00
CA VAL A 146 -1.55 5.42 -18.95
C VAL A 146 -1.59 6.17 -17.63
N ARG A 147 -0.46 6.25 -16.93
CA ARG A 147 -0.30 7.06 -15.72
C ARG A 147 0.76 8.12 -15.92
N VAL A 148 0.42 9.38 -15.65
CA VAL A 148 1.41 10.46 -15.55
C VAL A 148 1.73 10.68 -14.07
N LEU A 149 3.01 10.64 -13.70
CA LEU A 149 3.43 10.76 -12.31
C LEU A 149 4.85 11.29 -12.19
N HIS A 150 5.17 11.89 -11.05
CA HIS A 150 6.57 12.08 -10.65
C HIS A 150 7.09 10.77 -10.01
N PRO A 151 8.23 10.22 -10.46
CA PRO A 151 8.66 8.86 -10.12
C PRO A 151 9.29 8.75 -8.73
N LYS A 152 8.46 8.77 -7.69
CA LYS A 152 8.82 8.32 -6.34
C LYS A 152 8.69 6.79 -6.27
N PRO A 153 9.43 6.10 -5.39
CA PRO A 153 9.27 4.66 -5.19
C PRO A 153 7.81 4.21 -5.01
N THR A 154 7.03 4.98 -4.25
CA THR A 154 5.62 4.70 -3.94
C THR A 154 4.67 4.99 -5.09
N THR A 155 4.84 6.12 -5.79
CA THR A 155 3.95 6.50 -6.91
C THR A 155 4.14 5.55 -8.09
N LEU A 156 5.39 5.18 -8.39
CA LEU A 156 5.69 4.23 -9.45
C LEU A 156 5.21 2.81 -9.07
N LEU A 157 5.29 2.42 -7.78
CA LEU A 157 4.80 1.13 -7.31
C LEU A 157 3.27 1.03 -7.40
N ALA A 158 2.58 2.10 -6.99
CA ALA A 158 1.13 2.19 -7.11
C ALA A 158 0.69 2.05 -8.57
N ALA A 159 1.33 2.80 -9.48
CA ALA A 159 1.07 2.68 -10.92
C ALA A 159 1.38 1.26 -11.44
N ALA A 160 2.48 0.64 -11.03
CA ALA A 160 2.82 -0.72 -11.42
C ALA A 160 1.77 -1.75 -11.01
N ARG A 161 1.28 -1.68 -9.76
CA ARG A 161 0.22 -2.57 -9.27
C ARG A 161 -1.13 -2.32 -9.92
N GLU A 162 -1.46 -1.07 -10.20
CA GLU A 162 -2.70 -0.68 -10.85
C GLU A 162 -2.74 -1.08 -12.33
N LEU A 163 -1.60 -0.99 -13.02
CA LEU A 163 -1.53 -1.22 -14.46
C LEU A 163 -1.23 -2.69 -14.84
N ALA A 164 -0.54 -3.44 -13.99
CA ALA A 164 -0.20 -4.85 -14.23
C ALA A 164 -1.30 -5.80 -13.77
N THR A 165 -2.40 -5.84 -14.54
CA THR A 165 -3.67 -6.46 -14.14
C THR A 165 -3.96 -7.82 -14.78
N SER A 166 -3.03 -8.42 -15.54
CA SER A 166 -3.26 -9.73 -16.18
C SER A 166 -3.75 -10.76 -15.18
N ASP A 167 -4.88 -11.44 -15.43
CA ASP A 167 -5.41 -12.47 -14.53
C ASP A 167 -4.48 -13.67 -14.38
N ARG A 168 -3.69 -13.95 -15.42
CA ARG A 168 -2.71 -15.03 -15.42
C ARG A 168 -1.30 -14.46 -15.26
N PRO A 169 -0.51 -14.98 -14.30
CA PRO A 169 0.89 -14.63 -14.19
C PRO A 169 1.68 -15.23 -15.36
N CYS A 170 2.60 -14.43 -15.90
CA CYS A 170 3.56 -14.80 -16.92
C CYS A 170 4.51 -15.87 -16.40
N SER A 171 4.72 -16.91 -17.22
CA SER A 171 5.71 -17.94 -16.92
C SER A 171 7.15 -17.42 -17.06
N ALA A 172 8.07 -18.03 -16.32
CA ALA A 172 9.50 -17.72 -16.39
C ALA A 172 10.08 -17.87 -17.81
N GLU A 173 9.58 -18.84 -18.58
CA GLU A 173 9.99 -19.03 -19.99
C GLU A 173 9.46 -17.92 -20.88
N HIS A 174 8.19 -17.54 -20.72
CA HIS A 174 7.60 -16.45 -21.50
C HIS A 174 8.26 -15.11 -21.17
N ALA A 175 8.56 -14.84 -19.89
CA ALA A 175 9.32 -13.68 -19.44
C ALA A 175 10.72 -13.60 -20.04
N ALA A 176 11.44 -14.73 -20.12
CA ALA A 176 12.76 -14.80 -20.78
C ALA A 176 12.67 -14.45 -22.27
N LYS A 177 11.65 -14.94 -22.97
CA LYS A 177 11.39 -14.60 -24.38
C LYS A 177 11.05 -13.11 -24.53
N LEU A 178 10.21 -12.55 -23.66
CA LEU A 178 9.89 -11.13 -23.62
C LEU A 178 11.15 -10.27 -23.48
N ILE A 179 12.00 -10.57 -22.50
CA ILE A 179 13.23 -9.81 -22.28
C ILE A 179 14.14 -9.90 -23.50
N ALA A 180 14.32 -11.07 -24.11
CA ALA A 180 15.14 -11.23 -25.31
C ALA A 180 14.60 -10.46 -26.52
N VAL A 181 13.28 -10.36 -26.66
CA VAL A 181 12.63 -9.62 -27.76
C VAL A 181 12.73 -8.11 -27.57
N LEU A 182 12.68 -7.64 -26.33
CA LEU A 182 12.77 -6.22 -25.95
C LEU A 182 14.21 -5.72 -25.87
N ALA A 183 15.15 -6.60 -25.53
CA ALA A 183 16.57 -6.33 -25.40
C ALA A 183 17.35 -7.38 -26.20
N PRO A 184 17.53 -7.19 -27.53
CA PRO A 184 18.18 -8.18 -28.38
C PRO A 184 19.68 -8.34 -28.11
N VAL A 185 20.27 -7.41 -27.34
CA VAL A 185 21.66 -7.44 -26.90
C VAL A 185 21.76 -7.88 -25.45
N GLY A 186 22.70 -8.79 -25.17
CA GLY A 186 22.95 -9.35 -23.85
C GLY A 186 22.37 -10.77 -23.69
N THR A 187 22.70 -11.38 -22.55
CA THR A 187 22.20 -12.73 -22.22
C THR A 187 20.92 -12.60 -21.38
N PRO A 188 19.81 -13.25 -21.77
CA PRO A 188 18.58 -13.22 -20.98
C PRO A 188 18.83 -13.84 -19.59
N PRO A 189 18.14 -13.37 -18.54
CA PRO A 189 18.29 -13.92 -17.19
C PRO A 189 17.96 -15.41 -17.13
N GLN A 190 18.67 -16.14 -16.27
CA GLN A 190 18.43 -17.57 -16.06
C GLN A 190 17.05 -17.82 -15.44
N ARG A 191 16.47 -19.00 -15.72
CA ARG A 191 15.15 -19.42 -15.20
C ARG A 191 15.05 -19.32 -13.68
N SER A 192 16.08 -19.73 -12.93
CA SER A 192 16.11 -19.62 -11.46
C SER A 192 15.94 -18.17 -10.97
N THR A 193 16.53 -17.23 -11.70
CA THR A 193 16.41 -15.79 -11.40
C THR A 193 15.00 -15.30 -11.71
N MET A 194 14.39 -15.77 -12.80
CA MET A 194 13.00 -15.45 -13.13
C MET A 194 12.04 -15.92 -12.04
N LEU A 195 12.17 -17.17 -11.58
CA LEU A 195 11.33 -17.70 -10.49
C LEU A 195 11.48 -16.88 -9.20
N THR A 196 12.71 -16.46 -8.85
CA THR A 196 12.96 -15.60 -7.68
C THR A 196 12.27 -14.24 -7.80
N GLU A 197 12.08 -13.74 -9.01
CA GLU A 197 11.37 -12.49 -9.31
C GLU A 197 9.85 -12.68 -9.45
N GLY A 198 9.30 -13.85 -9.11
CA GLY A 198 7.86 -14.08 -9.00
C GLY A 198 7.16 -14.48 -10.30
N PHE A 199 7.91 -14.86 -11.33
CA PHE A 199 7.34 -15.51 -12.52
C PHE A 199 7.03 -16.98 -12.22
N THR A 200 5.98 -17.53 -12.82
CA THR A 200 5.53 -18.90 -12.55
C THR A 200 6.34 -19.94 -13.31
N ASP A 201 6.37 -21.16 -12.78
CA ASP A 201 6.79 -22.31 -13.57
C ASP A 201 5.62 -22.76 -14.47
N ALA A 202 5.85 -22.83 -15.78
CA ALA A 202 4.83 -23.29 -16.74
C ALA A 202 4.28 -24.69 -16.42
N SER A 203 5.04 -25.51 -15.68
CA SER A 203 4.59 -26.84 -15.23
C SER A 203 3.55 -26.80 -14.10
N GLU A 204 3.54 -25.75 -13.27
CA GLU A 204 2.59 -25.62 -12.14
C GLU A 204 1.26 -25.00 -12.58
N ASP A 205 1.27 -24.18 -13.63
CA ASP A 205 0.09 -23.51 -14.15
C ASP A 205 -0.89 -24.49 -14.84
N LEU A 206 -0.36 -25.56 -15.46
CA LEU A 206 -1.18 -26.67 -15.98
C LEU A 206 -1.81 -27.53 -14.87
N ALA A 207 -1.18 -27.59 -13.68
CA ALA A 207 -1.73 -28.30 -12.52
C ALA A 207 -2.75 -27.44 -11.74
N SER A 208 -2.61 -26.12 -11.79
CA SER A 208 -3.52 -25.14 -11.17
C SER A 208 -4.67 -24.71 -12.08
N ALA A 209 -4.57 -24.98 -13.39
CA ALA A 209 -5.70 -24.99 -14.30
C ALA A 209 -6.70 -26.04 -13.82
N SER A 210 -7.58 -25.61 -12.92
CA SER A 210 -8.67 -26.37 -12.36
C SER A 210 -9.45 -26.99 -13.51
N THR A 211 -9.16 -28.26 -13.80
CA THR A 211 -10.14 -29.12 -14.41
C THR A 211 -11.27 -29.16 -13.42
N MET A 212 -12.24 -28.26 -13.57
CA MET A 212 -13.62 -28.60 -13.34
C MET A 212 -13.88 -29.81 -14.23
N LEU A 213 -13.54 -30.98 -13.68
CA LEU A 213 -14.01 -32.26 -14.13
C LEU A 213 -15.51 -32.07 -14.26
N LEU A 214 -15.98 -31.94 -15.50
CA LEU A 214 -17.39 -32.13 -15.81
C LEU A 214 -17.83 -33.34 -14.98
N PRO A 215 -18.88 -33.22 -14.14
CA PRO A 215 -19.40 -34.38 -13.44
C PRO A 215 -19.70 -35.41 -14.51
N LYS A 216 -19.02 -36.57 -14.42
CA LYS A 216 -19.23 -37.68 -15.34
C LYS A 216 -20.70 -38.06 -15.22
N VAL A 217 -21.53 -37.60 -16.17
CA VAL A 217 -22.92 -37.99 -16.31
C VAL A 217 -22.89 -39.49 -16.50
N ARG A 218 -23.18 -40.23 -15.43
CA ARG A 218 -23.38 -41.67 -15.51
C ARG A 218 -24.66 -41.87 -16.34
N PRO A 219 -24.65 -42.69 -17.40
CA PRO A 219 -25.88 -43.01 -18.10
C PRO A 219 -26.85 -43.65 -17.11
N GLN A 220 -28.04 -43.05 -17.03
CA GLN A 220 -29.13 -43.42 -16.16
C GLN A 220 -29.69 -44.77 -16.64
N ALA A 221 -29.36 -45.84 -15.92
CA ALA A 221 -30.00 -47.13 -16.11
C ALA A 221 -31.45 -47.07 -15.62
N GLU A 222 -32.35 -47.63 -16.42
CA GLU A 222 -33.80 -47.65 -16.20
C GLU A 222 -34.22 -48.39 -14.90
N PRO A 223 -35.39 -48.03 -14.33
CA PRO A 223 -35.84 -48.58 -13.05
C PRO A 223 -36.65 -49.87 -13.22
N THR A 224 -36.14 -51.00 -12.73
CA THR A 224 -36.95 -52.18 -12.42
C THR A 224 -37.33 -52.19 -10.94
N ARG A 225 -38.64 -52.09 -10.67
CA ARG A 225 -39.31 -52.24 -9.36
C ARG A 225 -39.51 -53.74 -9.01
N PRO A 226 -40.12 -54.11 -7.85
CA PRO A 226 -39.48 -54.27 -6.55
C PRO A 226 -39.72 -55.68 -5.96
N GLY A 227 -38.94 -56.10 -4.96
CA GLY A 227 -39.12 -57.38 -4.28
C GLY A 227 -38.89 -57.29 -2.77
N TRP A 228 -40.00 -57.17 -2.04
CA TRP A 228 -40.32 -57.80 -0.74
C TRP A 228 -39.28 -57.78 0.41
N LEU A 229 -39.60 -57.01 1.47
CA LEU A 229 -39.17 -57.11 2.89
C LEU A 229 -39.65 -58.45 3.54
N PRO A 230 -39.37 -58.86 4.82
CA PRO A 230 -39.07 -58.02 6.00
C PRO A 230 -38.15 -58.66 7.10
N LEU A 231 -38.08 -57.96 8.24
CA LEU A 231 -37.64 -58.34 9.62
C LEU A 231 -36.20 -57.93 10.00
N ALA A 232 -35.89 -57.42 11.19
CA ALA A 232 -36.61 -56.84 12.34
C ALA A 232 -35.56 -56.38 13.39
N ALA A 233 -36.03 -55.63 14.41
CA ALA A 233 -35.39 -55.22 15.67
C ALA A 233 -34.59 -53.88 15.61
N ALA A 234 -34.97 -52.73 16.22
CA ALA A 234 -35.66 -52.32 17.46
C ALA A 234 -34.71 -51.82 18.57
N GLY A 235 -35.04 -50.64 19.13
CA GLY A 235 -34.45 -50.01 20.33
C GLY A 235 -34.12 -48.52 20.10
N VAL A 236 -35.04 -47.56 20.18
CA VAL A 236 -35.68 -46.93 21.36
C VAL A 236 -34.69 -46.58 22.48
N GLY A 237 -34.43 -45.28 22.62
CA GLY A 237 -33.74 -44.64 23.74
C GLY A 237 -34.15 -43.18 23.84
N LEU A 238 -35.26 -42.94 24.53
CA LEU A 238 -35.95 -41.68 24.77
C LEU A 238 -35.53 -41.11 26.14
N LEU A 239 -35.42 -39.77 26.23
CA LEU A 239 -35.62 -38.90 27.42
C LEU A 239 -34.53 -38.66 28.50
N ALA A 240 -34.60 -37.41 29.01
CA ALA A 240 -34.07 -36.79 30.25
C ALA A 240 -32.72 -36.06 30.11
N LEU A 241 -32.51 -34.76 30.42
CA LEU A 241 -33.15 -33.70 31.25
C LEU A 241 -32.93 -32.33 30.53
N VAL A 242 -33.80 -31.33 30.42
CA VAL A 242 -34.56 -30.46 31.36
C VAL A 242 -33.70 -29.71 32.40
N GLY A 243 -33.68 -28.37 32.31
CA GLY A 243 -33.11 -27.48 33.32
C GLY A 243 -33.31 -25.99 33.02
N VAL A 244 -34.57 -25.56 32.94
CA VAL A 244 -35.02 -24.16 32.88
C VAL A 244 -34.95 -23.53 34.27
N ILE A 245 -34.40 -22.31 34.41
CA ILE A 245 -34.89 -21.32 35.39
C ILE A 245 -34.89 -19.93 34.74
N THR A 246 -36.08 -19.38 34.56
CA THR A 246 -36.37 -17.96 34.35
C THR A 246 -37.29 -17.46 35.46
N ALA A 247 -37.30 -16.13 35.62
CA ALA A 247 -38.22 -15.29 36.39
C ALA A 247 -37.80 -15.07 37.86
N VAL A 248 -37.95 -13.89 38.47
CA VAL A 248 -39.12 -13.00 38.43
C VAL A 248 -38.74 -11.52 38.60
N THR A 249 -39.66 -10.72 38.09
CA THR A 249 -39.87 -9.29 37.85
C THR A 249 -40.00 -8.32 39.04
N SER A 250 -39.71 -7.03 38.73
CA SER A 250 -40.49 -5.78 38.97
C SER A 250 -40.79 -5.24 40.38
N SER A 251 -40.58 -3.92 40.54
CA SER A 251 -41.32 -2.85 41.27
C SER A 251 -40.28 -1.80 41.74
N GLY A 252 -40.39 -0.47 41.70
CA GLY A 252 -41.45 0.53 41.52
C GLY A 252 -41.02 1.79 42.31
N ASP A 253 -41.24 2.97 41.71
CA ASP A 253 -41.02 4.40 42.08
C ASP A 253 -40.56 4.90 43.49
N ASP A 254 -39.85 6.05 43.41
CA ASP A 254 -39.27 6.97 44.44
C ASP A 254 -40.27 7.61 45.45
N PRO A 255 -39.83 8.06 46.66
CA PRO A 255 -39.36 9.45 46.83
C PRO A 255 -38.23 9.70 47.89
N GLN A 256 -37.25 10.51 47.49
CA GLN A 256 -36.52 11.60 48.20
C GLN A 256 -36.33 11.58 49.74
N ALA A 257 -35.07 11.41 50.19
CA ALA A 257 -34.44 12.21 51.27
C ALA A 257 -32.93 11.90 51.45
N ALA A 258 -32.11 12.96 51.37
CA ALA A 258 -30.81 13.24 52.02
C ALA A 258 -29.72 12.16 52.21
N ALA A 259 -28.60 12.41 51.53
CA ALA A 259 -27.17 12.07 51.76
C ALA A 259 -26.73 11.74 53.24
N PRO A 260 -25.67 10.94 53.47
CA PRO A 260 -24.34 11.16 52.89
C PRO A 260 -23.61 9.95 52.27
N SER A 261 -22.99 10.24 51.13
CA SER A 261 -21.65 9.81 50.72
C SER A 261 -21.19 8.42 51.16
N THR A 262 -21.74 7.39 50.54
CA THR A 262 -20.96 6.16 50.33
C THR A 262 -20.41 6.27 48.92
N ALA A 263 -19.13 6.62 48.81
CA ALA A 263 -18.42 6.66 47.55
C ALA A 263 -18.46 5.26 46.92
N ALA A 264 -19.45 5.05 46.04
CA ALA A 264 -19.37 3.99 45.06
C ALA A 264 -18.05 4.18 44.33
N SER A 265 -17.17 3.19 44.46
CA SER A 265 -15.93 3.12 43.71
C SER A 265 -16.29 3.02 42.23
N ALA A 266 -16.54 4.16 41.60
CA ALA A 266 -16.48 4.30 40.17
C ALA A 266 -15.09 3.84 39.77
N GLN A 267 -15.03 2.72 39.02
CA GLN A 267 -13.81 2.29 38.36
C GLN A 267 -13.22 3.52 37.67
N ALA A 268 -12.09 3.98 38.17
CA ALA A 268 -11.37 5.11 37.61
C ALA A 268 -10.91 4.69 36.22
N GLY A 269 -11.74 4.98 35.22
CA GLY A 269 -11.32 4.99 33.83
C GLY A 269 -10.11 5.93 33.70
N PRO A 270 -9.23 5.69 32.72
CA PRO A 270 -8.05 6.53 32.54
C PRO A 270 -8.46 8.00 32.38
N THR A 271 -7.96 8.86 33.28
CA THR A 271 -8.28 10.29 33.30
C THR A 271 -7.92 10.93 31.97
N ALA A 272 -8.84 11.70 31.39
CA ALA A 272 -8.57 12.41 30.15
C ALA A 272 -7.40 13.40 30.30
N VAL A 273 -6.55 13.47 29.28
CA VAL A 273 -5.41 14.39 29.20
C VAL A 273 -5.81 15.61 28.39
N VAL A 274 -5.53 16.82 28.87
CA VAL A 274 -5.82 18.05 28.12
C VAL A 274 -4.52 18.64 27.56
N VAL A 275 -4.48 18.87 26.25
CA VAL A 275 -3.37 19.53 25.55
C VAL A 275 -3.96 20.65 24.70
N ASP A 276 -3.48 21.89 24.87
CA ASP A 276 -3.96 23.08 24.16
C ASP A 276 -5.49 23.20 24.12
N GLY A 277 -6.15 22.92 25.26
CA GLY A 277 -7.60 23.01 25.42
C GLY A 277 -8.41 21.83 24.84
N ARG A 278 -7.77 20.86 24.16
CA ARG A 278 -8.44 19.64 23.66
C ARG A 278 -8.27 18.49 24.65
N SER A 279 -9.37 17.77 24.91
CA SER A 279 -9.40 16.59 25.77
C SER A 279 -9.11 15.31 24.98
N PHE A 280 -8.25 14.47 25.52
CA PHE A 280 -7.82 13.20 24.95
C PHE A 280 -8.10 12.08 25.94
N ALA A 281 -8.97 11.14 25.55
CA ALA A 281 -9.27 9.97 26.37
C ALA A 281 -8.30 8.83 26.03
N PRO A 282 -7.52 8.28 26.99
CA PRO A 282 -6.58 7.19 26.72
C PRO A 282 -7.30 5.89 26.33
N ARG A 283 -6.77 5.19 25.33
CA ARG A 283 -7.33 3.94 24.78
C ARG A 283 -6.40 2.75 24.89
N GLY A 284 -5.13 2.98 25.18
CA GLY A 284 -4.18 1.91 25.43
C GLY A 284 -2.76 2.45 25.49
N ARG A 285 -1.89 1.69 26.14
CA ARG A 285 -0.45 1.93 26.17
C ARG A 285 0.32 0.63 26.13
N ASP A 286 1.55 0.72 25.66
CA ASP A 286 2.50 -0.38 25.59
C ASP A 286 3.93 0.15 25.62
N GLY A 287 4.89 -0.68 25.96
CA GLY A 287 6.29 -0.31 25.85
C GLY A 287 7.25 -1.47 26.05
N GLY A 288 8.48 -1.30 25.57
CA GLY A 288 9.52 -2.33 25.62
C GLY A 288 10.84 -1.87 25.02
N ALA A 289 11.83 -2.75 25.06
CA ALA A 289 13.16 -2.51 24.48
C ALA A 289 13.24 -2.89 22.99
N GLU A 290 12.26 -3.64 22.47
CA GLU A 290 12.15 -3.97 21.05
C GLU A 290 11.49 -2.78 20.34
N CYS A 291 12.19 -2.18 19.37
CA CYS A 291 11.65 -1.04 18.62
C CYS A 291 11.43 -1.34 17.14
N ALA A 292 12.31 -2.14 16.53
CA ALA A 292 12.32 -2.34 15.09
C ALA A 292 11.12 -3.18 14.63
N GLY A 293 10.80 -4.26 15.35
CA GLY A 293 9.65 -5.12 15.11
C GLY A 293 8.30 -4.42 15.30
N HIS A 294 8.29 -3.29 16.02
CA HIS A 294 7.13 -2.41 16.17
C HIS A 294 7.16 -1.19 15.25
N ALA A 295 8.05 -1.15 14.26
CA ALA A 295 8.12 -0.10 13.24
C ALA A 295 7.88 -0.66 11.83
N PHE A 296 7.76 0.21 10.85
CA PHE A 296 7.68 -0.15 9.44
C PHE A 296 8.36 0.89 8.55
N GLY A 297 8.72 0.51 7.32
CA GLY A 297 9.35 1.40 6.34
C GLY A 297 10.80 1.77 6.70
N ASP A 298 11.24 2.96 6.31
CA ASP A 298 12.58 3.46 6.60
C ASP A 298 12.81 3.70 8.10
N VAL A 299 11.76 4.00 8.87
CA VAL A 299 11.85 4.11 10.34
C VAL A 299 12.26 2.77 10.95
N GLN A 300 11.68 1.65 10.47
CA GLN A 300 12.12 0.31 10.87
C GLN A 300 13.57 0.05 10.47
N ALA A 301 13.92 0.28 9.20
CA ALA A 301 15.28 0.05 8.73
C ALA A 301 16.32 0.86 9.51
N TRP A 302 15.98 2.10 9.90
CA TRP A 302 16.83 2.93 10.74
C TRP A 302 16.99 2.34 12.15
N LEU A 303 15.89 1.88 12.77
CA LEU A 303 15.91 1.28 14.10
C LEU A 303 16.66 -0.07 14.13
N GLU A 304 16.60 -0.86 13.06
CA GLU A 304 17.40 -2.08 12.91
C GLU A 304 18.90 -1.77 12.84
N ALA A 305 19.27 -0.70 12.13
CA ALA A 305 20.67 -0.33 11.95
C ALA A 305 21.29 0.39 13.16
N ASN A 306 20.51 1.21 13.88
CA ASN A 306 21.02 2.09 14.93
C ASN A 306 20.60 1.66 16.34
N GLY A 307 19.61 0.77 16.45
CA GLY A 307 18.99 0.39 17.70
C GLY A 307 18.21 1.51 18.38
N CYS A 308 17.62 1.16 19.51
CA CYS A 308 17.01 2.08 20.46
C CYS A 308 17.24 1.53 21.87
N ARG A 309 16.95 2.33 22.89
CA ARG A 309 16.91 1.83 24.28
C ARG A 309 15.51 1.43 24.71
N GLU A 310 14.50 2.14 24.21
CA GLU A 310 13.12 1.95 24.63
C GLU A 310 12.16 2.51 23.59
N LEU A 311 11.02 1.85 23.43
CA LEU A 311 9.84 2.34 22.74
C LEU A 311 8.68 2.37 23.73
N ALA A 312 8.01 3.51 23.83
CA ALA A 312 6.71 3.64 24.47
C ALA A 312 5.66 4.03 23.43
N ARG A 313 4.48 3.43 23.50
CA ARG A 313 3.36 3.67 22.59
C ARG A 313 2.10 3.94 23.38
N ALA A 314 1.33 4.93 22.97
CA ALA A 314 0.04 5.25 23.56
C ALA A 314 -0.99 5.55 22.46
N GLN A 315 -2.26 5.33 22.78
CA GLN A 315 -3.39 5.67 21.92
C GLN A 315 -4.43 6.49 22.66
N TYR A 316 -5.03 7.41 21.92
CA TYR A 316 -6.03 8.33 22.44
C TYR A 316 -7.19 8.46 21.47
N SER A 317 -8.38 8.71 21.99
CA SER A 317 -9.50 9.24 21.21
C SER A 317 -9.78 10.68 21.59
N THR A 318 -10.26 11.47 20.65
CA THR A 318 -10.66 12.86 20.86
C THR A 318 -11.73 13.25 19.83
N GLU A 319 -12.15 14.51 19.83
CA GLU A 319 -13.04 15.06 18.82
C GLU A 319 -12.42 16.33 18.21
N VAL A 320 -12.65 16.52 16.91
CA VAL A 320 -12.32 17.73 16.17
C VAL A 320 -13.59 18.20 15.50
N ASP A 321 -14.08 19.38 15.90
CA ASP A 321 -15.31 19.98 15.36
C ASP A 321 -16.53 19.03 15.40
N GLY A 322 -16.66 18.26 16.48
CA GLY A 322 -17.73 17.27 16.68
C GLY A 322 -17.55 15.96 15.93
N ARG A 323 -16.42 15.76 15.24
CA ARG A 323 -16.07 14.51 14.58
C ARG A 323 -15.05 13.72 15.40
N ALA A 324 -15.35 12.45 15.61
CA ALA A 324 -14.48 11.55 16.36
C ALA A 324 -13.15 11.31 15.64
N ALA A 325 -12.04 11.46 16.36
CA ALA A 325 -10.69 11.26 15.86
C ALA A 325 -9.89 10.39 16.84
N ALA A 326 -8.85 9.76 16.30
CA ALA A 326 -7.95 8.91 17.05
C ALA A 326 -6.49 9.30 16.80
N VAL A 327 -5.69 9.14 17.84
CA VAL A 327 -4.27 9.46 17.84
C VAL A 327 -3.49 8.24 18.31
N ALA A 328 -2.42 7.93 17.58
CA ALA A 328 -1.38 7.01 18.05
C ALA A 328 -0.09 7.81 18.25
N LEU A 329 0.48 7.72 19.44
CA LEU A 329 1.73 8.37 19.81
C LEU A 329 2.79 7.30 20.09
N ALA A 330 3.96 7.45 19.50
CA ALA A 330 5.14 6.67 19.83
C ALA A 330 6.25 7.59 20.34
N GLU A 331 6.90 7.21 21.44
CA GLU A 331 8.14 7.80 21.94
C GLU A 331 9.26 6.76 21.79
N VAL A 332 10.22 7.03 20.91
CA VAL A 332 11.43 6.23 20.76
C VAL A 332 12.56 6.91 21.52
N THR A 333 13.20 6.19 22.43
CA THR A 333 14.40 6.63 23.13
C THR A 333 15.62 6.10 22.38
N ALA A 334 16.32 6.97 21.67
CA ALA A 334 17.55 6.64 20.95
C ALA A 334 18.75 6.51 21.91
N SER A 335 19.83 5.91 21.43
CA SER A 335 21.09 5.79 22.18
C SER A 335 21.76 7.15 22.43
N THR A 336 21.58 8.11 21.51
CA THR A 336 22.16 9.46 21.58
C THR A 336 21.16 10.51 21.08
N SER A 337 21.40 11.78 21.40
CA SER A 337 20.61 12.90 20.86
C SER A 337 20.80 13.10 19.36
N GLU A 338 21.99 12.81 18.83
CA GLU A 338 22.25 12.81 17.39
C GLU A 338 21.45 11.72 16.67
N GLY A 339 21.38 10.53 17.27
CA GLY A 339 20.54 9.44 16.78
C GLY A 339 19.06 9.83 16.80
N ALA A 340 18.58 10.48 17.85
CA ALA A 340 17.20 10.98 17.90
C ALA A 340 16.92 12.03 16.81
N ALA A 341 17.84 12.98 16.58
CA ALA A 341 17.70 13.94 15.49
C ALA A 341 17.66 13.24 14.12
N ALA A 342 18.56 12.28 13.88
CA ALA A 342 18.59 11.50 12.64
C ALA A 342 17.30 10.69 12.43
N LEU A 343 16.79 10.02 13.47
CA LEU A 343 15.53 9.29 13.41
C LEU A 343 14.35 10.22 13.14
N ARG A 344 14.33 11.43 13.72
CA ARG A 344 13.29 12.43 13.42
C ARG A 344 13.32 12.85 11.95
N GLU A 345 14.50 13.05 11.37
CA GLU A 345 14.63 13.36 9.94
C GLU A 345 14.21 12.19 9.03
N VAL A 346 14.37 10.95 9.49
CA VAL A 346 13.76 9.78 8.83
C VAL A 346 12.24 9.86 8.93
N ALA A 347 11.69 9.97 10.13
CA ALA A 347 10.25 9.97 10.38
C ALA A 347 9.52 11.19 9.78
N ALA A 348 10.21 12.30 9.51
CA ALA A 348 9.64 13.49 8.88
C ALA A 348 9.53 13.38 7.35
N ARG A 349 10.21 12.41 6.72
CA ARG A 349 10.13 12.19 5.28
C ARG A 349 8.79 11.57 4.90
N VAL A 350 8.11 12.15 3.92
CA VAL A 350 6.85 11.59 3.40
C VAL A 350 7.08 10.18 2.89
N GLY A 351 6.34 9.21 3.44
CA GLY A 351 6.39 7.81 3.03
C GLY A 351 7.54 6.99 3.63
N SER A 352 8.30 7.53 4.59
CA SER A 352 9.38 6.79 5.29
C SER A 352 8.88 5.77 6.31
N GLY A 353 7.56 5.61 6.45
CA GLY A 353 6.96 4.73 7.44
C GLY A 353 6.88 5.37 8.82
N GLY A 354 6.79 4.53 9.86
CA GLY A 354 6.52 4.99 11.21
C GLY A 354 6.55 3.85 12.23
N VAL A 355 5.94 4.10 13.38
CA VAL A 355 5.75 3.10 14.43
C VAL A 355 4.34 2.51 14.29
N VAL A 356 4.23 1.19 14.35
CA VAL A 356 2.96 0.45 14.23
C VAL A 356 2.04 0.84 15.39
N PRO A 357 0.84 1.38 15.10
CA PRO A 357 -0.15 1.70 16.14
C PRO A 357 -0.68 0.44 16.81
N LEU A 358 -0.95 0.52 18.12
CA LEU A 358 -1.47 -0.61 18.91
C LEU A 358 -2.78 -1.19 18.37
N VAL A 359 -3.55 -0.41 17.61
CA VAL A 359 -4.81 -0.85 16.99
C VAL A 359 -4.58 -2.02 16.03
N LYS A 360 -3.41 -2.05 15.36
CA LYS A 360 -3.05 -3.11 14.42
C LYS A 360 -2.65 -4.40 15.13
N GLU A 361 -2.15 -4.31 16.36
CA GLU A 361 -1.68 -5.46 17.14
C GLU A 361 -2.74 -5.98 18.12
N ARG A 362 -3.53 -5.09 18.71
CA ARG A 362 -4.52 -5.40 19.77
C ARG A 362 -5.97 -5.30 19.31
N GLY A 363 -6.19 -4.85 18.08
CA GLY A 363 -7.52 -4.59 17.52
C GLY A 363 -8.05 -3.19 17.83
N ALA A 364 -9.13 -2.83 17.13
CA ALA A 364 -9.87 -1.59 17.36
C ALA A 364 -10.63 -1.62 18.69
N TRP A 365 -10.79 -0.44 19.29
CA TRP A 365 -11.73 -0.25 20.41
C TRP A 365 -13.09 0.20 19.87
N GLU A 366 -14.12 0.10 20.71
CA GLU A 366 -15.48 0.53 20.35
C GLU A 366 -15.51 2.01 19.97
N GLY A 367 -16.00 2.32 18.76
CA GLY A 367 -15.99 3.66 18.20
C GLY A 367 -14.60 4.19 17.81
N GLY A 368 -13.58 3.33 17.77
CA GLY A 368 -12.24 3.64 17.28
C GLY A 368 -12.06 3.32 15.79
N PRO A 369 -10.95 3.78 15.18
CA PRO A 369 -10.65 3.51 13.78
C PRO A 369 -10.29 2.04 13.57
N ALA A 370 -10.65 1.49 12.40
CA ALA A 370 -10.24 0.14 12.00
C ALA A 370 -8.75 0.04 11.65
N SER A 371 -8.15 1.13 11.15
CA SER A 371 -6.71 1.24 10.87
C SER A 371 -6.24 2.68 11.01
N PHE A 372 -4.92 2.88 11.01
CA PHE A 372 -4.29 4.19 10.94
C PHE A 372 -3.76 4.49 9.51
N ASP A 373 -4.34 3.85 8.49
CA ASP A 373 -3.91 4.07 7.11
C ASP A 373 -4.22 5.50 6.67
N ASN A 374 -3.32 6.10 5.88
CA ASN A 374 -3.40 7.50 5.44
C ASN A 374 -3.52 8.50 6.62
N SER A 375 -2.96 8.19 7.78
CA SER A 375 -2.90 9.12 8.90
C SER A 375 -2.08 10.36 8.58
N ALA A 376 -2.48 11.52 9.11
CA ALA A 376 -1.58 12.66 9.19
C ALA A 376 -0.51 12.37 10.24
N ILE A 377 0.76 12.68 9.91
CA ILE A 377 1.91 12.34 10.76
C ILE A 377 2.65 13.62 11.16
N SER A 378 3.09 13.68 12.41
CA SER A 378 4.00 14.72 12.90
C SER A 378 5.04 14.11 13.81
N SER A 379 6.25 14.67 13.81
CA SER A 379 7.34 14.18 14.63
C SER A 379 8.22 15.30 15.18
N VAL A 380 8.75 15.09 16.37
CA VAL A 380 9.70 16.02 17.02
C VAL A 380 10.75 15.24 17.80
N ALA A 381 12.00 15.72 17.74
CA ALA A 381 13.08 15.24 18.59
C ALA A 381 13.20 16.13 19.83
N ARG A 382 13.32 15.51 21.01
CA ARG A 382 13.59 16.17 22.29
C ARG A 382 14.74 15.43 22.98
N ARG A 383 15.95 16.01 22.95
CA ARG A 383 17.18 15.35 23.43
C ARG A 383 17.40 14.01 22.71
N ASP A 384 17.40 12.92 23.46
CA ASP A 384 17.56 11.53 23.04
C ASP A 384 16.24 10.83 22.68
N ARG A 385 15.12 11.57 22.65
CA ARG A 385 13.80 11.01 22.36
C ARG A 385 13.22 11.55 21.06
N VAL A 386 12.49 10.70 20.35
CA VAL A 386 11.69 11.08 19.18
C VAL A 386 10.24 10.74 19.44
N LEU A 387 9.38 11.74 19.34
CA LEU A 387 7.94 11.57 19.37
C LEU A 387 7.43 11.50 17.93
N VAL A 388 6.60 10.51 17.63
CA VAL A 388 5.91 10.36 16.34
C VAL A 388 4.42 10.21 16.64
N ALA A 389 3.63 11.18 16.19
CA ALA A 389 2.18 11.18 16.32
C ALA A 389 1.53 10.90 14.96
N GLN A 390 0.53 10.04 14.96
CA GLN A 390 -0.33 9.73 13.83
C GLN A 390 -1.77 10.06 14.21
N ALA A 391 -2.51 10.75 13.34
CA ALA A 391 -3.91 11.12 13.55
C ALA A 391 -4.80 10.64 12.40
N VAL A 392 -5.96 10.08 12.75
CA VAL A 392 -6.99 9.63 11.81
C VAL A 392 -8.38 9.99 12.31
N TRP A 393 -9.34 10.05 11.39
CA TRP A 393 -10.76 10.01 11.74
C TRP A 393 -11.12 8.62 12.25
N ALA A 394 -11.93 8.57 13.32
CA ALA A 394 -12.43 7.31 13.85
C ALA A 394 -13.42 6.65 12.89
N ASP A 395 -14.13 7.47 12.10
CA ASP A 395 -15.08 7.06 11.09
C ASP A 395 -14.63 7.41 9.66
N GLY A 396 -14.74 6.43 8.77
CA GLY A 396 -14.46 6.61 7.34
C GLY A 396 -12.97 6.75 7.00
N ALA A 397 -12.70 7.25 5.80
CA ALA A 397 -11.34 7.40 5.30
C ALA A 397 -10.66 8.65 5.87
N SER A 398 -9.36 8.52 6.14
CA SER A 398 -8.48 9.65 6.46
C SER A 398 -7.62 10.02 5.25
N ALA A 399 -7.18 11.28 5.20
CA ALA A 399 -6.19 11.77 4.26
C ALA A 399 -5.01 12.36 5.03
N ALA A 400 -3.78 12.01 4.63
CA ALA A 400 -2.58 12.41 5.37
C ALA A 400 -2.32 13.92 5.35
N ASP A 401 -2.90 14.62 4.38
CA ASP A 401 -2.84 16.07 4.18
C ASP A 401 -4.11 16.80 4.65
N ASP A 402 -5.06 16.11 5.28
CA ASP A 402 -6.22 16.73 5.92
C ASP A 402 -5.74 17.76 6.96
N PRO A 403 -6.02 19.08 6.78
CA PRO A 403 -5.48 20.11 7.66
C PRO A 403 -5.87 19.92 9.13
N ALA A 404 -7.05 19.37 9.42
CA ALA A 404 -7.51 19.13 10.77
C ALA A 404 -6.76 17.97 11.44
N LEU A 405 -6.48 16.90 10.68
CA LEU A 405 -5.66 15.79 11.16
C LEU A 405 -4.18 16.17 11.30
N VAL A 406 -3.65 17.02 10.40
CA VAL A 406 -2.28 17.55 10.50
C VAL A 406 -2.13 18.39 11.77
N ALA A 407 -3.05 19.32 12.02
CA ALA A 407 -3.05 20.10 13.25
C ALA A 407 -3.18 19.21 14.50
N LEU A 408 -4.04 18.19 14.43
CA LEU A 408 -4.21 17.24 15.52
C LEU A 408 -2.94 16.41 15.79
N ALA A 409 -2.25 15.93 14.76
CA ALA A 409 -0.99 15.20 14.90
C ALA A 409 0.11 16.08 15.52
N GLN A 410 0.16 17.37 15.17
CA GLN A 410 1.10 18.32 15.77
C GLN A 410 0.79 18.54 17.26
N GLN A 411 -0.48 18.77 17.60
CA GLN A 411 -0.94 18.95 18.98
C GLN A 411 -0.66 17.70 19.83
N ALA A 412 -0.84 16.50 19.26
CA ALA A 412 -0.59 15.23 19.92
C ALA A 412 0.87 15.03 20.37
N LEU A 413 1.83 15.78 19.84
CA LEU A 413 3.22 15.75 20.33
C LEU A 413 3.40 16.32 21.75
N GLY A 414 2.33 16.89 22.34
CA GLY A 414 2.25 17.27 23.76
C GLY A 414 1.70 16.18 24.69
N LEU A 415 1.22 15.06 24.15
CA LEU A 415 0.64 13.98 24.96
C LEU A 415 1.73 13.11 25.60
N PRO A 416 1.44 12.47 26.75
CA PRO A 416 2.33 11.48 27.32
C PRO A 416 2.30 10.18 26.52
N ALA A 417 3.46 9.55 26.30
CA ALA A 417 3.52 8.21 25.72
C ALA A 417 3.49 7.09 26.78
N ARG A 418 3.53 7.43 28.08
CA ARG A 418 3.69 6.51 29.22
C ARG A 418 2.63 6.73 30.28
#